data_AF-A0A523MIL0-F1
#
_entry.id   AF-A0A523MIL0-F1
#
_cell.length_a   1.000
_cell.length_b   1.000
_cell.length_c   1.000
_cell.angle_alpha   90.00
_cell.angle_beta   90.00
_cell.angle_gamma   90.00
#
_symmetry.space_group_name_H-M   'P 1'
#
loop_
_entity.id
_entity.type
_entity.pdbx_description
1 polymer ?
#
loop_
_entity_poly.entity_id
_entity_poly.type
_entity_poly.pdbx_seq_one_letter_code
_entity_poly.pdbx_strand_id
1 'polypeptide(L)' 'MAFTTLALPCAEYEVAPLECPNCGAAMRIIALIDDTVVIERILRHLKVWDPGPAPEFTAIPLRRSKMRAEFLLHSAHK' A
#
# COMPACT_ATOMS: atom_id res chain seq x y z
N MET A 1 -27.67 -3.49 -28.72
CA MET A 1 -26.49 -2.62 -28.60
C MET A 1 -26.76 -1.64 -27.47
N ALA A 2 -26.34 -1.99 -26.26
CA ALA A 2 -26.32 -1.07 -25.11
C ALA A 2 -25.05 -1.37 -24.32
N PHE A 3 -23.93 -0.90 -24.88
CA PHE A 3 -22.65 -0.75 -24.21
C PHE A 3 -22.74 0.54 -23.39
N THR A 4 -22.92 0.44 -22.08
CA THR A 4 -22.73 1.49 -21.03
C THR A 4 -23.54 1.00 -19.82
N THR A 5 -23.00 0.67 -18.65
CA THR A 5 -21.77 1.08 -17.98
C THR A 5 -21.47 -0.04 -16.99
N LEU A 6 -20.34 -0.74 -17.15
CA LEU A 6 -19.74 -1.44 -16.01
C LEU A 6 -19.22 -0.35 -15.09
N ALA A 7 -20.09 0.13 -14.21
CA ALA A 7 -19.62 0.80 -13.01
C ALA A 7 -18.91 -0.30 -12.23
N LEU A 8 -17.58 -0.38 -12.41
CA LEU A 8 -16.75 -1.02 -11.42
C LEU A 8 -17.09 -0.29 -10.11
N PRO A 9 -17.58 -0.96 -9.06
CA PRO A 9 -17.36 -0.44 -7.73
C PRO A 9 -15.83 -0.56 -7.56
N CYS A 10 -15.11 0.48 -8.01
CA CYS A 10 -13.80 0.79 -7.47
C CYS A 10 -13.97 0.62 -5.98
N ALA A 11 -13.28 -0.37 -5.39
CA ALA A 11 -13.45 -0.74 -4.00
C ALA A 11 -13.38 0.55 -3.16
N GLU A 12 -14.55 1.07 -2.82
CA GLU A 12 -14.67 2.22 -1.97
C GLU A 12 -14.23 1.67 -0.64
N TYR A 13 -12.99 1.97 -0.26
CA TYR A 13 -12.67 1.98 1.15
C TYR A 13 -13.51 3.14 1.70
N GLU A 14 -14.82 2.92 1.90
CA GLU A 14 -15.66 3.80 2.68
C GLU A 14 -15.15 3.71 4.11
N VAL A 15 -14.03 4.37 4.37
CA VAL A 15 -13.58 4.71 5.71
C VAL A 15 -14.39 5.94 6.08
N ALA A 16 -15.69 5.74 6.29
CA ALA A 16 -16.54 6.69 6.96
C ALA A 16 -16.76 6.25 8.42
N PRO A 17 -15.76 6.40 9.32
CA PRO A 17 -16.05 6.52 10.74
C PRO A 17 -15.33 7.76 11.27
N LEU A 18 -15.59 8.93 10.68
CA LEU A 18 -15.21 10.22 11.29
C LEU A 18 -16.26 10.65 12.32
N GLU A 19 -16.88 9.71 13.04
CA GLU A 19 -17.79 10.00 14.14
C GLU A 19 -17.21 9.43 15.42
N CYS A 20 -17.12 10.27 16.46
CA CYS A 20 -16.61 9.83 17.74
C CYS A 20 -17.56 8.79 18.35
N PRO A 21 -17.12 7.55 18.68
CA PRO A 21 -17.99 6.52 19.24
C PRO A 21 -18.52 6.86 20.65
N ASN A 22 -17.94 7.86 21.32
CA ASN A 22 -18.35 8.30 22.64
C ASN A 22 -19.37 9.45 22.63
N CYS A 23 -19.38 10.30 21.59
CA CYS A 23 -20.23 11.50 21.56
C CYS A 23 -20.93 11.78 20.22
N GLY A 24 -20.70 10.98 19.17
CA GLY A 24 -21.30 11.16 17.84
C GLY A 24 -20.83 12.39 17.07
N ALA A 25 -19.84 13.13 17.58
CA ALA A 25 -19.34 14.33 16.92
C ALA A 25 -18.47 13.99 15.71
N ALA A 26 -18.57 14.82 14.66
CA ALA A 26 -17.73 14.73 13.48
C ALA A 26 -16.26 15.03 13.83
N MET A 27 -15.40 14.02 13.66
CA MET A 27 -13.95 14.10 13.79
C MET A 27 -13.32 14.60 12.50
N ARG A 28 -12.15 15.25 12.61
CA ARG A 28 -11.35 15.75 11.49
C ARG A 28 -9.93 15.24 11.61
N ILE A 29 -9.33 14.86 10.48
CA ILE A 29 -7.91 14.54 10.41
C ILE A 29 -7.14 15.86 10.53
N ILE A 30 -6.34 16.01 11.57
CA ILE A 30 -5.55 17.23 11.84
C ILE A 30 -4.09 17.13 11.42
N ALA A 31 -3.56 15.90 11.31
CA ALA A 31 -2.17 15.65 10.94
C ALA A 31 -1.99 14.22 10.43
N LEU A 32 -0.98 14.05 9.58
CA LEU A 32 -0.41 12.75 9.20
C LEU A 32 1.01 12.69 9.80
N ILE A 33 1.36 11.57 10.44
CA ILE A 33 2.66 11.36 11.07
C ILE A 33 3.31 10.16 10.38
N ASP A 34 4.48 10.38 9.80
CA ASP A 34 5.26 9.33 9.09
C ASP A 34 6.61 9.03 9.77
N ASP A 35 6.95 9.76 10.84
CA ASP A 35 8.15 9.51 11.64
C ASP A 35 7.93 8.31 12.57
N THR A 36 8.66 7.23 12.34
CA THR A 36 8.56 5.98 13.09
C THR A 36 8.84 6.13 14.57
N VAL A 37 9.76 7.00 14.97
CA VAL A 37 10.11 7.25 16.37
C VAL A 37 8.97 7.96 17.08
N VAL A 38 8.33 8.91 16.39
CA VAL A 38 7.16 9.64 16.93
C VAL A 38 5.96 8.71 17.05
N ILE A 39 5.69 7.89 16.02
CA ILE A 39 4.61 6.90 16.02
C ILE A 39 4.78 5.94 17.19
N GLU A 40 5.97 5.36 17.37
CA GLU A 40 6.26 4.44 18.46
C GLU A 40 6.03 5.10 19.83
N ARG A 41 6.51 6.32 20.02
CA ARG A 41 6.32 7.05 21.28
C ARG A 41 4.84 7.28 21.61
N ILE A 42 4.03 7.65 20.62
CA ILE A 42 2.59 7.85 20.78
C ILE A 42 1.91 6.52 21.15
N LEU A 43 2.18 5.46 20.39
CA LEU A 43 1.56 4.16 20.61
C LEU A 43 1.96 3.54 21.95
N ARG A 44 3.21 3.74 22.39
CA ARG A 44 3.68 3.34 23.74
C ARG A 44 2.97 4.13 24.84
N HIS A 45 2.76 5.43 24.65
CA HIS A 45 2.02 6.26 25.60
C HIS A 45 0.56 5.80 25.75
N LEU A 46 -0.07 5.43 24.64
CA LEU A 46 -1.43 4.87 24.61
C LEU A 46 -1.51 3.40 25.07
N LYS A 47 -0.37 2.74 25.29
CA LYS A 47 -0.25 1.32 25.64
C LYS A 47 -0.81 0.36 24.57
N VAL A 48 -0.81 0.78 23.31
CA VAL A 48 -1.30 -0.01 22.15
C VAL A 48 -0.14 -0.40 21.21
N TRP A 49 1.10 -0.27 21.66
CA TRP A 49 2.26 -0.65 20.86
C TRP A 49 2.39 -2.17 20.73
N ASP A 50 2.17 -2.68 19.52
CA ASP A 50 2.46 -4.06 19.12
C ASP A 50 3.28 -4.03 17.81
N PRO A 51 4.61 -4.26 17.86
CA PRO A 51 5.46 -4.17 16.67
C PRO A 51 5.19 -5.31 15.66
N GLY A 52 4.39 -6.32 16.01
CA GLY A 52 4.14 -7.49 15.19
C GLY A 52 5.43 -8.27 14.84
N PRO A 53 5.31 -9.41 14.15
CA PRO A 53 6.46 -10.01 13.48
C PRO A 53 6.90 -9.09 12.33
N ALA A 54 8.21 -8.87 12.19
CA ALA A 54 8.75 -8.15 11.04
C ALA A 54 8.19 -8.76 9.74
N PRO A 55 7.80 -7.95 8.74
CA PRO A 55 7.34 -8.50 7.48
C PRO A 55 8.45 -9.37 6.93
N GLU A 56 8.20 -10.67 6.86
CA GLU A 56 9.03 -11.58 6.10
C GLU A 56 8.87 -11.12 4.65
N PHE A 57 9.80 -10.29 4.20
CA PHE A 57 9.97 -9.95 2.79
C PHE A 57 10.34 -11.25 2.08
N THR A 58 9.33 -12.11 1.86
CA THR A 58 9.43 -13.22 0.93
C THR A 58 9.74 -12.55 -0.39
N ALA A 59 11.00 -12.69 -0.79
CA ALA A 59 11.60 -11.92 -1.86
C ALA A 59 10.67 -11.93 -3.07
N ILE A 60 10.04 -10.80 -3.38
CA ILE A 60 9.34 -10.65 -4.65
C ILE A 60 10.43 -10.86 -5.70
N PRO A 61 10.35 -11.90 -6.55
CA PRO A 61 11.38 -12.12 -7.54
C PRO A 61 11.25 -10.94 -8.51
N LEU A 62 12.19 -9.99 -8.44
CA LEU A 62 12.38 -9.00 -9.49
C LEU A 62 12.60 -9.81 -10.76
N ARG A 63 11.57 -9.87 -11.62
CA ARG A 63 11.64 -10.51 -12.93
C ARG A 63 12.77 -9.84 -13.68
N ARG A 64 13.95 -10.47 -13.66
CA ARG A 64 15.09 -10.10 -14.48
C ARG A 64 14.67 -10.35 -15.91
N SER A 65 14.15 -9.33 -16.57
CA SER A 65 13.97 -9.34 -18.02
C SER A 65 15.34 -9.65 -18.61
N LYS A 66 15.49 -10.85 -19.18
CA LYS A 66 16.68 -11.19 -19.97
C LYS A 66 16.69 -10.25 -21.17
N MET A 67 17.39 -9.13 -21.05
CA MET A 67 17.65 -8.26 -22.18
C MET A 67 18.72 -8.94 -23.05
N ARG A 68 18.23 -9.65 -24.07
CA ARG A 68 18.85 -9.99 -25.36
C ARG A 68 20.37 -10.14 -25.39
N ALA A 69 20.83 -11.39 -25.28
CA ALA A 69 22.10 -11.83 -25.87
C ALA A 69 21.90 -12.58 -27.21
N GLU A 70 20.71 -12.53 -27.82
CA GLU A 70 20.46 -13.12 -29.15
C GLU A 70 21.00 -12.29 -30.31
N PHE A 71 21.43 -11.05 -30.06
CA PHE A 71 21.92 -10.17 -31.12
C PHE A 71 23.34 -10.52 -31.62
N LEU A 72 24.14 -11.24 -30.81
CA LEU A 72 25.53 -11.58 -31.17
C LEU A 72 25.67 -12.89 -31.97
N LEU A 73 24.62 -13.72 -32.06
CA LEU A 73 24.66 -14.93 -32.89
C LEU A 73 24.25 -14.67 -34.36
N HIS A 74 23.47 -13.62 -34.63
CA HIS A 74 23.06 -13.29 -36.00
C HIS A 74 24.08 -12.46 -36.81
N SER A 75 25.13 -11.92 -36.16
CA SER A 75 26.16 -11.13 -36.86
C SER A 75 27.26 -11.98 -37.51
N ALA A 76 27.27 -13.31 -37.32
CA ALA A 76 28.30 -14.20 -37.87
C ALA A 76 27.97 -14.78 -39.26
N HIS A 77 26.86 -14.36 -39.89
CA HIS A 77 26.42 -14.88 -41.19
C HIS A 77 26.29 -13.80 -42.28
N LYS A 78 27.07 -12.72 -42.22
CA LYS A 78 27.28 -11.84 -43.38
C LYS A 78 28.72 -11.36 -43.49
#